data_AF-A0A4D6L5H8-F1
#
_entry.id   AF-A0A4D6L5H8-F1
#
_cell.length_a   1.000
_cell.length_b   1.000
_cell.length_c   1.000
_cell.angle_alpha   90.00
_cell.angle_beta   90.00
_cell.angle_gamma   90.00
#
_symmetry.space_group_name_H-M   'P 1'
#
loop_
_entity.id
_entity.type
_entity.pdbx_description
1 polymer ?
#
loop_
_entity_poly.entity_id
_entity_poly.type
_entity_poly.pdbx_seq_one_letter_code
_entity_poly.pdbx_strand_id
1 'polypeptide(L)'
;MVLSATAIGALLGLGTQMYSNALRKLPYMRHPWEHVVGMGLGAVFVNQLLKWEAQVEQDLDKMLEKAKAANERRYIDGDDD
;
A
#
# COMPACT_ATOMS: atom_id res chain seq x y z
N MET A 1 10.12 -7.12 -9.32
CA MET A 1 9.22 -6.56 -8.29
C MET A 1 7.78 -6.37 -8.77
N VAL A 2 7.51 -5.88 -9.99
CA VAL A 2 6.12 -5.68 -10.47
C VAL A 2 5.34 -7.00 -10.62
N LEU A 3 5.96 -8.03 -11.18
CA LEU A 3 5.32 -9.35 -11.35
C LEU A 3 5.00 -10.02 -10.00
N SER A 4 5.89 -9.91 -9.02
CA SER A 4 5.66 -10.43 -7.67
C SER A 4 4.56 -9.65 -6.95
N ALA A 5 4.53 -8.32 -7.04
CA ALA A 5 3.47 -7.49 -6.46
C ALA A 5 2.09 -7.80 -7.07
N THR A 6 2.04 -7.97 -8.39
CA THR A 6 0.83 -8.35 -9.12
C THR A 6 0.35 -9.74 -8.72
N ALA A 7 1.25 -10.71 -8.59
CA ALA A 7 0.92 -12.06 -8.14
C ALA A 7 0.42 -12.08 -6.68
N ILE A 8 1.05 -11.32 -5.79
CA ILE A 8 0.61 -11.17 -4.39
C ILE A 8 -0.78 -10.53 -4.34
N GLY A 9 -1.01 -9.46 -5.11
CA GLY A 9 -2.31 -8.82 -5.19
C GLY A 9 -3.39 -9.72 -5.75
N ALA A 10 -3.09 -10.51 -6.79
CA ALA A 10 -4.03 -11.48 -7.33
C ALA A 10 -4.38 -12.58 -6.31
N LEU A 11 -3.39 -13.16 -5.64
CA LEU A 11 -3.61 -14.17 -4.60
C LEU A 11 -4.40 -13.62 -3.41
N LEU A 12 -4.14 -12.37 -3.00
CA LEU A 12 -4.91 -11.68 -1.96
C LEU A 12 -6.37 -11.53 -2.39
N GLY A 13 -6.62 -11.03 -3.60
CA GLY A 13 -7.97 -10.85 -4.13
C GLY A 13 -8.76 -12.16 -4.26
N LEU A 14 -8.10 -13.23 -4.71
CA LEU A 14 -8.67 -14.57 -4.75
C LEU A 14 -8.95 -15.12 -3.34
N GLY A 15 -8.02 -14.94 -2.40
CA GLY A 15 -8.19 -15.32 -1.00
C GLY A 15 -9.37 -14.61 -0.34
N THR A 16 -9.50 -13.31 -0.54
CA THR A 16 -10.62 -12.51 -0.03
C THR A 16 -11.95 -12.99 -0.58
N GLN A 17 -12.03 -13.31 -1.88
CA GLN A 17 -13.28 -13.77 -2.47
C GLN A 17 -13.65 -15.21 -2.06
N MET A 18 -12.67 -16.10 -1.94
CA MET A 18 -12.90 -17.44 -1.36
C MET A 18 -13.32 -17.36 0.10
N TYR A 19 -12.72 -16.44 0.88
CA TYR A 19 -13.09 -16.21 2.27
C TYR A 19 -14.52 -15.66 2.40
N SER A 20 -14.92 -14.72 1.53
CA SER A 20 -16.29 -14.22 1.46
C SER A 20 -17.30 -15.35 1.23
N ASN A 21 -17.02 -16.26 0.31
CA ASN A 21 -17.87 -17.43 0.05
C ASN A 21 -17.88 -18.41 1.24
N ALA A 22 -16.73 -18.60 1.89
CA ALA A 22 -16.60 -19.46 3.07
C ALA A 22 -17.45 -18.96 4.25
N LEU A 23 -17.42 -17.66 4.53
CA LEU A 23 -18.20 -17.04 5.61
C LEU A 23 -19.71 -17.22 5.40
N ARG A 24 -20.16 -17.23 4.14
CA ARG A 24 -21.56 -17.45 3.82
C ARG A 24 -21.95 -18.95 3.82
N LYS A 25 -21.00 -19.86 4.09
CA LYS A 25 -21.15 -21.32 4.01
C LYS A 25 -21.48 -21.84 2.60
N LEU A 26 -21.11 -21.09 1.56
CA LEU A 26 -21.30 -21.50 0.17
C LEU A 26 -20.05 -22.22 -0.37
N PRO A 27 -20.19 -23.05 -1.42
CA PRO A 27 -19.05 -23.65 -2.09
C PRO A 27 -18.05 -22.56 -2.52
N TYR A 28 -16.76 -22.79 -2.29
CA TYR A 28 -15.71 -21.80 -2.51
C TYR A 28 -15.72 -21.17 -3.91
N MET A 29 -16.08 -21.94 -4.94
CA MET A 29 -16.12 -21.50 -6.34
C MET A 29 -17.54 -21.34 -6.90
N ARG A 30 -18.53 -20.95 -6.09
CA ARG A 30 -19.91 -20.78 -6.59
C ARG A 30 -20.01 -19.80 -7.77
N HIS A 31 -19.25 -18.70 -7.75
CA HIS A 31 -19.20 -17.73 -8.84
C HIS A 31 -17.74 -17.52 -9.29
N PRO A 32 -17.23 -18.35 -10.21
CA PRO A 32 -15.81 -18.36 -10.58
C PRO A 32 -15.34 -17.05 -11.22
N TRP A 33 -16.23 -16.33 -11.90
CA TRP A 33 -15.92 -15.03 -12.51
C TRP A 33 -15.70 -13.92 -11.48
N GLU A 34 -16.33 -14.01 -10.31
CA GLU A 34 -16.09 -13.04 -9.24
C GLU A 34 -14.67 -13.16 -8.68
N HIS A 35 -14.10 -14.38 -8.70
CA HIS A 35 -12.69 -14.58 -8.31
C HIS A 35 -11.74 -13.90 -9.30
N VAL A 36 -12.05 -13.90 -10.61
CA VAL A 36 -11.25 -13.20 -11.63
C VAL A 36 -11.31 -11.69 -11.42
N VAL A 37 -12.49 -11.15 -11.11
CA VAL A 37 -12.65 -9.74 -10.75
C VAL A 37 -11.89 -9.41 -9.47
N GLY A 38 -11.99 -10.26 -8.44
CA GLY A 38 -11.25 -10.12 -7.18
C GLY A 38 -9.74 -10.13 -7.38
N MET A 39 -9.21 -11.06 -8.19
CA MET A 39 -7.80 -11.11 -8.58
C MET A 39 -7.36 -9.83 -9.29
N GLY A 40 -8.15 -9.33 -10.24
CA GLY A 40 -7.85 -8.10 -10.96
C GLY A 40 -7.81 -6.88 -10.04
N LEU A 41 -8.81 -6.74 -9.16
CA LEU A 41 -8.87 -5.66 -8.17
C LEU A 41 -7.70 -5.74 -7.18
N GLY A 42 -7.40 -6.93 -6.65
CA GLY A 42 -6.28 -7.13 -5.73
C GLY A 42 -4.93 -6.82 -6.37
N ALA A 43 -4.73 -7.20 -7.64
CA ALA A 43 -3.52 -6.88 -8.39
C ALA A 43 -3.33 -5.38 -8.59
N VAL A 44 -4.39 -4.65 -8.99
CA VAL A 44 -4.33 -3.20 -9.14
C VAL A 44 -4.08 -2.53 -7.79
N PHE A 45 -4.78 -2.98 -6.74
CA PHE A 45 -4.66 -2.44 -5.40
C PHE A 45 -3.23 -2.52 -4.86
N VAL A 46 -2.60 -3.70 -4.88
CA VAL A 46 -1.23 -3.87 -4.35
C VAL A 46 -0.21 -3.07 -5.16
N ASN A 47 -0.36 -2.99 -6.48
CA ASN A 47 0.52 -2.16 -7.31
C ASN A 47 0.37 -0.66 -6.99
N GLN A 48 -0.86 -0.19 -6.75
CA GLN A 48 -1.09 1.20 -6.37
C GLN A 48 -0.60 1.50 -4.95
N LEU A 49 -0.74 0.55 -4.03
CA LEU A 49 -0.26 0.65 -2.66
C LEU A 49 1.26 0.83 -2.60
N LEU A 50 2.02 0.02 -3.34
CA LEU A 50 3.49 0.14 -3.38
C LEU A 50 3.96 1.46 -4.01
N LYS A 51 3.24 1.96 -5.03
CA LYS A 51 3.54 3.29 -5.59
C LYS A 51 3.28 4.39 -4.57
N TRP A 52 2.21 4.27 -3.80
CA TRP A 52 1.85 5.23 -2.77
C TRP A 52 2.85 5.19 -1.60
N GLU A 53 3.27 4.01 -1.17
CA GLU A 53 4.30 3.82 -0.14
C GLU A 53 5.60 4.54 -0.52
N ALA A 54 6.10 4.34 -1.75
CA ALA A 54 7.29 5.03 -2.24
C ALA A 54 7.14 6.56 -2.28
N GLN A 55 5.95 7.07 -2.61
CA GLN A 55 5.67 8.51 -2.59
C GLN A 55 5.68 9.06 -1.15
N VAL A 56 5.06 8.34 -0.22
CA VAL A 56 4.98 8.75 1.19
C VAL A 56 6.37 8.75 1.83
N GLU A 57 7.22 7.77 1.53
CA GLU A 57 8.60 7.71 2.02
C GLU A 57 9.40 8.94 1.56
N GLN A 58 9.32 9.28 0.27
CA GLN A 58 9.99 10.48 -0.27
C GLN A 58 9.48 11.78 0.36
N ASP A 59 8.18 11.87 0.62
CA ASP A 59 7.61 13.07 1.22
C ASP A 59 7.94 13.17 2.71
N LEU A 60 8.06 12.03 3.41
CA LEU A 60 8.54 11.96 4.79
C LEU A 60 9.98 12.44 4.92
N ASP A 61 10.89 11.98 4.05
CA ASP A 61 12.29 12.42 4.05
C ASP A 61 12.41 13.93 3.88
N LYS A 62 11.65 14.52 2.93
CA LYS A 62 11.61 15.98 2.75
C LYS A 62 11.10 16.71 3.99
N MET A 63 10.12 16.15 4.70
CA MET A 63 9.61 16.75 5.93
C MET A 63 10.63 16.67 7.07
N LEU A 64 11.36 15.56 7.18
CA LEU A 64 12.45 15.41 8.15
C LEU A 64 13.59 16.38 7.88
N GLU A 65 14.01 16.55 6.62
CA GLU A 65 15.03 17.53 6.24
C GLU A 65 14.60 18.96 6.58
N LYS A 66 13.35 19.33 6.25
CA LYS A 66 12.77 20.63 6.61
C LYS A 66 12.74 20.83 8.12
N ALA A 67 12.33 19.82 8.88
CA ALA A 67 12.31 19.88 10.34
C ALA A 67 13.71 20.05 10.93
N LYS A 68 14.71 19.35 10.38
CA LYS A 68 16.11 19.49 10.79
C LYS A 68 16.65 20.89 10.50
N ALA A 69 16.44 21.41 9.30
CA ALA A 69 16.87 22.77 8.93
C ALA A 69 16.19 23.86 9.78
N ALA A 70 14.90 23.67 10.13
CA ALA A 70 14.19 24.58 11.02
C ALA A 70 14.75 24.56 12.45
N ASN A 71 15.15 23.38 12.94
CA ASN A 71 15.79 23.24 14.26
C ASN A 71 17.21 23.82 14.27
N GLU A 72 17.99 23.64 13.21
CA GLU A 72 19.34 24.21 13.08
C GLU A 72 19.32 25.75 13.05
N ARG A 73 18.36 26.36 12.35
CA ARG A 73 18.18 27.84 12.36
C ARG A 73 17.89 28.38 13.76
N ARG A 74 17.11 27.65 14.55
CA ARG A 74 16.79 28.06 15.94
C ARG A 74 18.02 28.12 16.84
N TYR A 75 19.06 27.33 16.58
CA TYR A 75 20.28 27.34 17.38
C TYR A 75 21.24 28.45 16.93
N ILE A 76 21.31 28.75 15.64
CA ILE A 76 22.18 29.81 15.09
C ILE A 76 21.70 31.21 15.52
N ASP A 77 20.40 31.47 15.47
CA ASP A 77 19.84 32.78 15.87
C ASP A 77 19.76 32.97 17.40
N GLY A 78 20.09 31.94 18.21
CA GLY A 78 19.98 31.96 19.67
C GLY A 78 21.31 32.18 20.41
N ASP A 79 22.45 32.08 19.72
CA ASP A 79 23.79 32.30 20.27
C ASP A 79 24.32 33.74 20.02
N ASP A 80 23.57 34.58 19.29
CA ASP A 80 23.96 35.97 18.92
C ASP A 80 23.37 37.07 19.85
N ASP A 81 22.69 36.71 20.97
CA ASP A 81 22.18 37.63 22.00
C ASP A 81 22.98 37.58 23.33
#